data_AF-A0A553DTY6-F1
#
_entry.id   AF-A0A553DTY6-F1
#
_cell.length_a   1.000
_cell.length_b   1.000
_cell.length_c   1.000
_cell.angle_alpha   90.00
_cell.angle_beta   90.00
_cell.angle_gamma   90.00
#
_symmetry.space_group_name_H-M   'P 1'
#
loop_
_entity.id
_entity.type
_entity.pdbx_description
1 polymer ?
#
loop_
_entity_poly.entity_id
_entity_poly.type
_entity_poly.pdbx_seq_one_letter_code
_entity_poly.pdbx_strand_id
1 'polypeptide(L)'
;MENKLERKINFLAGYAIVSTLVFSFVLLSSFGKEDKKETFDEITAKKINLIGEDGSLRMVLSNETRQHSGRMNGKDYPKRDRPAGMIFFNDEGDECGGLVFAGKTNDNKTSSGMSFTMDNYHDDQVIQILNSEEYENGKSNIQRGLIINEYPIGSNIDVRNAQYEELEKIKDEKIRNQKMEELRIKEGSKRRVFIGRTKSNNSGVFLYDKEGNPKMKIYVDEKGNPKIETLDEKGNFKNFLETK
;
A
#
# COMPACT_ATOMS: atom_id res chain seq x y z
N MET A 1 40.52 -32.68 -65.03
CA MET A 1 40.23 -31.38 -64.39
C MET A 1 38.75 -31.30 -63.98
N GLU A 2 37.84 -31.78 -64.83
CA GLU A 2 36.39 -31.98 -64.58
C GLU A 2 36.03 -32.62 -63.23
N ASN A 3 36.61 -33.79 -62.91
CA ASN A 3 36.25 -34.54 -61.70
C ASN A 3 36.55 -33.77 -60.38
N LYS A 4 37.54 -32.87 -60.40
CA LYS A 4 37.87 -32.01 -59.25
C LYS A 4 36.91 -30.82 -59.13
N LEU A 5 36.37 -30.35 -60.25
CA LEU A 5 35.38 -29.27 -60.28
C LEU A 5 34.01 -29.78 -59.80
N GLU A 6 33.58 -30.93 -60.31
CA GLU A 6 32.33 -31.59 -59.92
C GLU A 6 32.29 -31.90 -58.41
N ARG A 7 33.40 -32.41 -57.86
CA ARG A 7 33.53 -32.65 -56.41
C ARG A 7 33.45 -31.36 -55.57
N LYS A 8 33.98 -30.24 -56.07
CA LYS A 8 33.85 -28.93 -55.40
C LYS A 8 32.44 -28.36 -55.50
N ILE A 9 31.77 -28.53 -56.64
CA ILE A 9 30.38 -28.11 -56.84
C ILE A 9 29.45 -28.92 -55.94
N ASN A 10 29.61 -30.24 -55.88
CA ASN A 10 28.82 -31.11 -54.99
C ASN A 10 29.04 -30.77 -53.51
N PHE A 11 30.27 -30.42 -53.13
CA PHE A 11 30.57 -29.94 -51.77
C PHE A 11 29.90 -28.59 -51.47
N LEU A 12 29.98 -27.62 -52.40
CA LEU A 12 29.33 -26.31 -52.24
C LEU A 12 27.81 -26.41 -52.24
N ALA A 13 27.22 -27.27 -53.07
CA ALA A 13 25.79 -27.55 -53.07
C ALA A 13 25.34 -28.17 -51.75
N GLY A 14 26.09 -29.16 -51.23
CA GLY A 14 25.84 -29.72 -49.91
C GLY A 14 25.94 -28.67 -48.80
N TYR A 15 26.97 -27.82 -48.84
CA TYR A 15 27.13 -26.71 -47.91
C TYR A 15 25.96 -25.72 -47.96
N ALA A 16 25.51 -25.33 -49.17
CA ALA A 16 24.40 -24.41 -49.35
C ALA A 16 23.08 -24.98 -48.84
N ILE A 17 22.81 -26.27 -49.09
CA ILE A 17 21.62 -26.96 -48.58
C ILE A 17 21.66 -27.02 -47.05
N VAL A 18 22.77 -27.47 -46.46
CA VAL A 18 22.92 -27.59 -45.00
C VAL A 18 22.82 -26.22 -44.32
N SER A 19 23.51 -25.21 -44.83
CA SER A 19 23.45 -23.85 -44.27
C SER A 19 22.06 -23.24 -44.39
N THR A 20 21.34 -23.49 -45.48
CA THR A 20 19.95 -23.05 -45.65
C THR A 20 19.02 -23.74 -44.65
N LEU A 21 19.15 -25.06 -44.47
CA LEU A 21 18.36 -25.81 -43.50
C LEU A 21 18.61 -25.34 -42.06
N VAL A 22 19.87 -25.09 -41.70
CA VAL A 22 20.24 -24.54 -40.39
C VAL A 22 19.63 -23.15 -40.20
N PHE A 23 19.73 -22.28 -41.21
CA PHE A 23 19.18 -20.92 -41.13
C PHE A 23 17.64 -20.94 -41.03
N SER A 24 16.96 -21.76 -41.82
CA SER A 24 15.51 -21.96 -41.73
C SER A 24 15.09 -22.51 -40.37
N PHE A 25 15.84 -23.46 -39.80
CA PHE A 25 15.56 -23.99 -38.47
C PHE A 25 15.68 -22.92 -37.37
N VAL A 26 16.73 -22.09 -37.41
CA VAL A 26 16.92 -20.97 -36.47
C VAL A 26 15.79 -19.96 -36.61
N LEU A 27 15.41 -19.59 -37.84
CA LEU A 27 14.30 -18.68 -38.09
C LEU A 27 12.99 -19.23 -37.52
N LEU A 28 12.63 -20.47 -37.85
CA LEU A 28 11.38 -21.10 -37.41
C LEU A 28 11.32 -21.29 -35.88
N SER A 29 12.46 -21.57 -35.23
CA SER A 29 12.55 -21.71 -33.77
C SER A 29 12.42 -20.38 -33.03
N SER A 30 12.67 -19.25 -33.70
CA SER A 30 12.59 -17.91 -33.08
C SER A 30 11.17 -17.33 -33.03
N PHE A 31 10.22 -17.88 -33.78
CA PHE A 31 8.84 -17.37 -33.84
C PHE A 31 7.89 -18.02 -32.83
N GLY A 32 8.33 -19.04 -32.10
CA GLY A 32 7.56 -19.66 -31.01
C GLY A 32 7.76 -18.92 -29.69
N LYS A 33 7.13 -17.75 -29.51
CA LYS A 33 6.84 -17.28 -28.14
C LYS A 33 5.65 -18.08 -27.61
N GLU A 34 5.93 -19.29 -27.17
CA GLU A 34 4.99 -20.02 -26.34
C GLU A 34 4.98 -19.34 -24.96
N ASP A 35 3.81 -19.16 -24.36
CA ASP A 35 3.67 -18.72 -22.96
C ASP A 35 4.22 -19.83 -22.06
N LYS A 36 5.55 -19.90 -21.97
CA LYS A 36 6.24 -20.86 -21.14
C LYS A 36 5.95 -20.53 -19.69
N LYS A 37 5.19 -21.41 -19.04
CA LYS A 37 5.00 -21.40 -17.61
C LYS A 37 6.33 -21.77 -16.95
N GLU A 38 7.00 -20.78 -16.40
CA GLU A 38 8.16 -21.01 -15.55
C GLU A 38 7.70 -21.59 -14.20
N THR A 39 8.41 -22.60 -13.71
CA THR A 39 8.18 -23.19 -12.38
C THR A 39 9.44 -23.00 -11.56
N PHE A 40 9.28 -22.47 -10.35
CA PHE A 40 10.36 -22.25 -9.40
C PHE A 40 10.02 -22.94 -8.09
N ASP A 41 11.00 -23.62 -7.49
CA ASP A 41 10.85 -24.12 -6.12
C ASP A 41 10.96 -22.96 -5.11
N GLU A 42 11.85 -22.00 -5.38
CA GLU A 42 12.07 -20.81 -4.54
C GLU A 42 12.43 -19.58 -5.39
N ILE A 43 12.00 -18.40 -4.94
CA ILE A 43 12.39 -17.11 -5.50
C ILE A 43 13.02 -16.24 -4.40
N THR A 44 14.33 -15.99 -4.50
CA THR A 44 15.04 -14.99 -3.68
C THR A 44 15.21 -13.71 -4.50
N ALA A 45 14.43 -12.67 -4.17
CA ALA A 45 14.41 -11.41 -4.92
C ALA A 45 14.32 -10.19 -3.99
N LYS A 46 14.84 -9.05 -4.45
CA LYS A 46 14.68 -7.76 -3.75
C LYS A 46 13.34 -7.07 -4.06
N LYS A 47 12.77 -7.38 -5.24
CA LYS A 47 11.53 -6.81 -5.77
C LYS A 47 10.93 -7.74 -6.82
N ILE A 48 9.61 -7.89 -6.80
CA ILE A 48 8.81 -8.61 -7.79
C ILE A 48 7.68 -7.66 -8.21
N ASN A 49 7.50 -7.47 -9.52
CA ASN A 49 6.40 -6.70 -10.09
C ASN A 49 5.44 -7.66 -10.79
N LEU A 50 4.15 -7.55 -10.48
CA LEU A 50 3.08 -8.08 -11.31
C LEU A 50 2.58 -6.96 -12.20
N ILE A 51 2.54 -7.22 -13.51
CA ILE A 51 2.06 -6.28 -14.53
C ILE A 51 0.86 -6.86 -15.26
N GLY A 52 -0.03 -5.99 -15.72
CA GLY A 52 -1.08 -6.35 -16.68
C GLY A 52 -0.53 -6.50 -18.10
N GLU A 53 -1.37 -7.01 -19.01
CA GLU A 53 -1.05 -7.15 -20.43
C GLU A 53 -0.78 -5.79 -21.12
N ASP A 54 -1.34 -4.72 -20.57
CA ASP A 54 -1.09 -3.33 -20.99
C ASP A 54 0.23 -2.73 -20.45
N GLY A 55 0.98 -3.51 -19.65
CA GLY A 55 2.23 -3.10 -19.01
C GLY A 55 2.05 -2.27 -17.74
N SER A 56 0.82 -2.00 -17.29
CA SER A 56 0.56 -1.29 -16.04
C SER A 56 0.80 -2.19 -14.82
N LEU A 57 1.14 -1.60 -13.67
CA LEU A 57 1.38 -2.36 -12.44
C LEU A 57 0.05 -2.90 -11.88
N ARG A 58 0.09 -4.08 -11.27
CA ARG A 58 -1.01 -4.69 -10.48
C ARG A 58 -0.60 -4.99 -9.06
N MET A 59 0.67 -5.33 -8.86
CA MET A 59 1.23 -5.57 -7.54
C MET A 59 2.74 -5.33 -7.54
N VAL A 60 3.27 -4.76 -6.47
CA VAL A 60 4.71 -4.66 -6.24
C VAL A 60 5.03 -5.24 -4.86
N LEU A 61 5.76 -6.35 -4.80
CA LEU A 61 6.34 -6.91 -3.58
C LEU A 61 7.82 -6.52 -3.52
N SER A 62 8.26 -5.84 -2.46
CA SER A 62 9.67 -5.43 -2.36
C SER A 62 10.13 -5.15 -0.94
N ASN A 63 11.45 -5.09 -0.78
CA ASN A 63 12.08 -4.53 0.41
C ASN A 63 11.86 -3.00 0.51
N GLU A 64 12.21 -2.43 1.66
CA GLU A 64 12.05 -1.00 2.02
C GLU A 64 12.81 -0.06 1.08
N THR A 65 13.98 -0.47 0.58
CA THR A 65 14.82 0.36 -0.31
C THR A 65 14.33 0.41 -1.76
N ARG A 66 13.46 -0.53 -2.18
CA ARG A 66 12.93 -0.63 -3.55
C ARG A 66 11.40 -0.49 -3.63
N GLN A 67 10.78 -0.09 -2.53
CA GLN A 67 9.34 0.08 -2.44
C GLN A 67 8.83 1.11 -3.45
N HIS A 68 7.64 0.83 -4.01
CA HIS A 68 6.99 1.76 -4.92
C HIS A 68 6.50 3.00 -4.15
N SER A 69 6.81 4.19 -4.66
CA SER A 69 6.38 5.45 -4.04
C SER A 69 4.86 5.60 -3.98
N GLY A 70 4.18 4.93 -4.90
CA GLY A 70 2.76 5.03 -5.16
C GLY A 70 2.48 5.68 -6.50
N ARG A 71 1.28 5.46 -7.02
CA ARG A 71 0.83 5.99 -8.31
C ARG A 71 -0.61 6.46 -8.17
N MET A 72 -0.90 7.60 -8.76
CA MET A 72 -2.25 8.14 -8.83
C MET A 72 -2.42 8.90 -10.14
N ASN A 73 -3.57 8.78 -10.78
CA ASN A 73 -3.87 9.38 -12.08
C ASN A 73 -2.76 9.11 -13.13
N GLY A 74 -2.19 7.91 -13.13
CA GLY A 74 -1.12 7.50 -14.05
C GLY A 74 0.26 8.15 -13.78
N LYS A 75 0.45 8.84 -12.65
CA LYS A 75 1.71 9.47 -12.26
C LYS A 75 2.29 8.85 -11.01
N ASP A 76 3.58 8.50 -11.07
CA ASP A 76 4.31 8.06 -9.89
C ASP A 76 4.60 9.23 -8.95
N TYR A 77 4.41 9.00 -7.65
CA TYR A 77 4.82 9.94 -6.64
C TYR A 77 6.35 10.00 -6.51
N PRO A 78 6.90 11.14 -6.03
CA PRO A 78 8.32 11.24 -5.69
C PRO A 78 8.76 10.12 -4.77
N LYS A 79 10.04 9.74 -4.86
CA LYS A 79 10.62 8.71 -3.99
C LYS A 79 10.39 9.08 -2.52
N ARG A 80 9.82 8.14 -1.76
CA ARG A 80 9.60 8.27 -0.32
C ARG A 80 10.02 7.00 0.42
N ASP A 81 10.44 7.16 1.67
CA ASP A 81 10.77 6.04 2.54
C ASP A 81 9.48 5.33 2.98
N ARG A 82 9.40 4.03 2.69
CA ARG A 82 8.30 3.16 3.07
C ARG A 82 8.85 1.83 3.57
N PRO A 83 8.16 1.14 4.50
CA PRO A 83 8.56 -0.20 4.90
C PRO A 83 8.51 -1.20 3.73
N ALA A 84 9.15 -2.35 3.91
CA ALA A 84 8.99 -3.48 3.02
C ALA A 84 7.51 -3.90 2.98
N GLY A 85 7.07 -4.47 1.86
CA GLY A 85 5.66 -4.75 1.69
C GLY A 85 5.23 -5.05 0.26
N MET A 86 3.92 -5.17 0.12
CA MET A 86 3.19 -5.43 -1.11
C MET A 86 2.22 -4.28 -1.38
N ILE A 87 2.39 -3.57 -2.49
CA ILE A 87 1.49 -2.48 -2.91
C ILE A 87 0.62 -2.99 -4.05
N PHE A 88 -0.69 -2.72 -3.99
CA PHE A 88 -1.65 -3.10 -5.01
C PHE A 88 -2.03 -1.92 -5.89
N PHE A 89 -2.32 -2.21 -7.15
CA PHE A 89 -2.75 -1.22 -8.13
C PHE A 89 -4.03 -1.72 -8.80
N ASN A 90 -4.99 -0.82 -9.01
CA ASN A 90 -6.24 -1.11 -9.70
C ASN A 90 -6.03 -1.28 -11.21
N ASP A 91 -7.11 -1.52 -11.97
CA ASP A 91 -7.04 -1.71 -13.43
C ASP A 91 -6.61 -0.45 -14.20
N GLU A 92 -6.75 0.73 -13.59
CA GLU A 92 -6.27 2.01 -14.12
C GLU A 92 -4.77 2.23 -13.81
N GLY A 93 -4.18 1.34 -13.01
CA GLY A 93 -2.79 1.39 -12.59
C GLY A 93 -2.52 2.26 -11.36
N ASP A 94 -3.56 2.73 -10.66
CA ASP A 94 -3.42 3.58 -9.47
C ASP A 94 -3.33 2.74 -8.19
N GLU A 95 -2.51 3.19 -7.22
CA GLU A 95 -2.35 2.54 -5.92
C GLU A 95 -3.72 2.49 -5.20
N CYS A 96 -4.13 1.30 -4.77
CA CYS A 96 -5.43 1.06 -4.12
C CYS A 96 -5.30 0.37 -2.76
N GLY A 97 -4.11 0.45 -2.15
CA GLY A 97 -3.78 -0.10 -0.86
C GLY A 97 -2.55 -1.00 -0.88
N GLY A 98 -2.31 -1.67 0.24
CA GLY A 98 -1.14 -2.54 0.36
C GLY A 98 -0.99 -3.18 1.73
N LEU A 99 -0.02 -4.09 1.82
CA LEU A 99 0.50 -4.64 3.06
C LEU A 99 1.89 -4.08 3.30
N VAL A 100 2.11 -3.45 4.46
CA VAL A 100 3.44 -2.98 4.87
C VAL A 100 3.86 -3.62 6.18
N PHE A 101 5.14 -3.91 6.29
CA PHE A 101 5.76 -4.54 7.45
C PHE A 101 6.98 -3.72 7.86
N ALA A 102 6.90 -3.14 9.06
CA ALA A 102 7.94 -2.33 9.67
C ALA A 102 8.45 -2.99 10.94
N GLY A 103 9.75 -2.96 11.13
CA GLY A 103 10.40 -3.41 12.35
C GLY A 103 11.76 -2.74 12.46
N LYS A 104 11.96 -1.95 13.52
CA LYS A 104 13.24 -1.34 13.81
C LYS A 104 13.43 -1.17 15.31
N THR A 105 14.59 -1.59 15.79
CA THR A 105 15.05 -1.31 17.15
C THR A 105 16.32 -0.48 17.05
N ASN A 106 16.31 0.69 17.66
CA ASN A 106 17.48 1.54 17.84
C ASN A 106 17.58 1.89 19.33
N ASP A 107 18.73 1.60 19.94
CA ASP A 107 18.95 1.82 21.37
C ASP A 107 17.81 1.21 22.22
N ASN A 108 17.16 2.03 23.05
CA ASN A 108 16.05 1.63 23.92
C ASN A 108 14.67 1.84 23.29
N LYS A 109 14.60 2.07 21.96
CA LYS A 109 13.36 2.33 21.23
C LYS A 109 13.13 1.25 20.17
N THR A 110 11.99 0.58 20.27
CA THR A 110 11.52 -0.38 19.26
C THR A 110 10.23 0.13 18.63
N SER A 111 10.16 0.07 17.30
CA SER A 111 8.93 0.26 16.53
C SER A 111 8.68 -1.00 15.70
N SER A 112 7.50 -1.57 15.82
CA SER A 112 7.02 -2.65 14.99
C SER A 112 5.63 -2.30 14.48
N GLY A 113 5.39 -2.52 13.20
CA GLY A 113 4.16 -2.13 12.54
C GLY A 113 3.80 -3.09 11.42
N MET A 114 2.55 -3.49 11.37
CA MET A 114 1.95 -4.12 10.19
C MET A 114 0.66 -3.38 9.85
N SER A 115 0.46 -3.10 8.57
CA SER A 115 -0.76 -2.47 8.10
C SER A 115 -1.19 -3.11 6.79
N PHE A 116 -2.43 -3.58 6.75
CA PHE A 116 -3.12 -3.95 5.51
C PHE A 116 -4.18 -2.90 5.23
N THR A 117 -4.09 -2.23 4.09
CA THR A 117 -4.94 -1.10 3.73
C THR A 117 -5.73 -1.37 2.46
N MET A 118 -6.93 -0.80 2.42
CA MET A 118 -7.70 -0.57 1.21
C MET A 118 -7.99 0.91 1.12
N ASP A 119 -7.63 1.48 -0.02
CA ASP A 119 -7.70 2.91 -0.25
C ASP A 119 -9.05 3.26 -0.89
N ASN A 120 -9.52 4.50 -0.66
CA ASN A 120 -10.67 5.02 -1.39
C ASN A 120 -10.31 5.16 -2.86
N TYR A 121 -11.29 5.11 -3.76
CA TYR A 121 -11.01 5.44 -5.15
C TYR A 121 -10.47 6.88 -5.27
N HIS A 122 -9.27 7.01 -5.84
CA HIS A 122 -8.52 8.26 -5.99
C HIS A 122 -8.12 8.95 -4.66
N ASP A 123 -8.19 8.25 -3.53
CA ASP A 123 -7.80 8.79 -2.24
C ASP A 123 -7.14 7.72 -1.37
N ASP A 124 -6.83 8.04 -0.11
CA ASP A 124 -6.12 7.15 0.79
C ASP A 124 -7.09 6.23 1.59
N GLN A 125 -6.51 5.50 2.53
CA GLN A 125 -7.07 4.47 3.40
C GLN A 125 -8.48 4.72 3.95
N VAL A 126 -9.43 3.88 3.53
CA VAL A 126 -10.79 3.78 4.12
C VAL A 126 -10.99 2.52 4.95
N ILE A 127 -10.27 1.43 4.67
CA ILE A 127 -10.28 0.23 5.51
C ILE A 127 -8.84 -0.11 5.85
N GLN A 128 -8.57 -0.40 7.13
CA GLN A 128 -7.23 -0.76 7.58
C GLN A 128 -7.28 -1.80 8.70
N ILE A 129 -6.49 -2.86 8.56
CA ILE A 129 -6.12 -3.76 9.66
C ILE A 129 -4.72 -3.35 10.11
N LEU A 130 -4.61 -2.90 11.36
CA LEU A 130 -3.40 -2.33 11.92
C LEU A 130 -2.91 -3.14 13.10
N ASN A 131 -1.59 -3.35 13.18
CA ASN A 131 -0.87 -3.60 14.42
C ASN A 131 0.28 -2.59 14.51
N SER A 132 0.26 -1.71 15.48
CA SER A 132 1.28 -0.68 15.71
C SER A 132 1.77 -0.81 17.14
N GLU A 133 3.07 -1.02 17.29
CA GLU A 133 3.72 -1.24 18.57
C GLU A 133 4.93 -0.33 18.67
N GLU A 134 4.93 0.54 19.68
CA GLU A 134 6.10 1.31 20.06
C GLU A 134 6.48 0.95 21.49
N TYR A 135 7.76 0.71 21.72
CA TYR A 135 8.33 0.46 23.04
C TYR A 135 9.48 1.42 23.27
N GLU A 136 9.43 2.15 24.38
CA GLU A 136 10.48 3.11 24.73
C GLU A 136 10.59 3.20 26.26
N ASN A 137 11.79 3.00 26.80
CA ASN A 137 12.08 3.11 28.23
C ASN A 137 11.11 2.30 29.13
N GLY A 138 10.81 1.06 28.74
CA GLY A 138 9.91 0.16 29.48
C GLY A 138 8.43 0.51 29.37
N LYS A 139 8.05 1.53 28.60
CA LYS A 139 6.66 1.88 28.29
C LYS A 139 6.29 1.36 26.91
N SER A 140 5.03 0.96 26.74
CA SER A 140 4.47 0.54 25.46
C SER A 140 3.36 1.47 25.01
N ASN A 141 3.35 1.84 23.73
CA ASN A 141 2.27 2.56 23.06
C ASN A 141 1.77 1.68 21.91
N ILE A 142 0.70 0.93 22.16
CA ILE A 142 0.22 -0.11 21.27
C ILE A 142 -1.19 0.24 20.78
N GLN A 143 -1.40 0.14 19.47
CA GLN A 143 -2.72 0.16 18.85
C GLN A 143 -2.84 -1.00 17.89
N ARG A 144 -3.93 -1.76 17.96
CA ARG A 144 -4.18 -2.83 16.99
C ARG A 144 -5.67 -3.04 16.78
N GLY A 145 -6.08 -3.27 15.54
CA GLY A 145 -7.50 -3.45 15.22
C GLY A 145 -7.87 -3.13 13.77
N LEU A 146 -9.16 -3.16 13.53
CA LEU A 146 -9.81 -2.73 12.30
C LEU A 146 -10.23 -1.26 12.41
N ILE A 147 -9.88 -0.46 11.41
CA ILE A 147 -10.25 0.94 11.28
C ILE A 147 -11.06 1.07 9.98
N ILE A 148 -12.21 1.75 10.08
CA ILE A 148 -13.00 2.15 8.91
C ILE A 148 -13.12 3.68 8.95
N ASN A 149 -12.66 4.32 7.88
CA ASN A 149 -12.78 5.74 7.65
C ASN A 149 -13.64 6.00 6.40
N GLU A 150 -14.04 7.25 6.23
CA GLU A 150 -14.82 7.70 5.08
C GLU A 150 -14.30 9.07 4.65
N TYR A 151 -14.07 9.25 3.36
CA TYR A 151 -13.73 10.55 2.78
C TYR A 151 -15.00 11.27 2.28
N PRO A 152 -14.96 12.61 2.13
CA PRO A 152 -16.00 13.33 1.42
C PRO A 152 -16.20 12.80 -0.02
N ILE A 153 -17.43 12.86 -0.53
CA ILE A 153 -17.73 12.43 -1.90
C ILE A 153 -16.90 13.25 -2.90
N GLY A 154 -16.26 12.58 -3.85
CA GLY A 154 -15.42 13.21 -4.87
C GLY A 154 -14.06 13.67 -4.34
N SER A 155 -13.63 13.19 -3.17
CA SER A 155 -12.29 13.45 -2.68
C SER A 155 -11.23 12.90 -3.65
N ASN A 156 -10.09 13.58 -3.68
CA ASN A 156 -8.97 13.20 -4.49
C ASN A 156 -7.68 13.63 -3.79
N ILE A 157 -6.76 12.70 -3.60
CA ILE A 157 -5.53 12.95 -2.86
C ILE A 157 -4.61 13.97 -3.55
N ASP A 158 -4.54 13.99 -4.88
CA ASP A 158 -3.69 14.93 -5.63
C ASP A 158 -4.21 16.37 -5.51
N VAL A 159 -5.53 16.54 -5.62
CA VAL A 159 -6.17 17.85 -5.42
C VAL A 159 -5.91 18.37 -4.02
N ARG A 160 -6.09 17.51 -3.01
CA ARG A 160 -5.89 17.88 -1.60
C ARG A 160 -4.41 18.18 -1.30
N ASN A 161 -3.48 17.41 -1.85
CA ASN A 161 -2.04 17.65 -1.68
C ASN A 161 -1.61 18.98 -2.32
N ALA A 162 -2.10 19.31 -3.51
CA ALA A 162 -1.83 20.60 -4.15
C ALA A 162 -2.31 21.79 -3.29
N GLN A 163 -3.46 21.65 -2.63
CA GLN A 163 -3.93 22.68 -1.68
C GLN A 163 -3.00 22.79 -0.46
N TYR A 164 -2.53 21.66 0.11
CA TYR A 164 -1.56 21.69 1.20
C TYR A 164 -0.24 22.37 0.78
N GLU A 165 0.27 22.09 -0.42
CA GLU A 165 1.47 22.73 -0.95
C GLU A 165 1.33 24.26 -1.07
N GLU A 166 0.15 24.77 -1.46
CA GLU A 166 -0.12 26.20 -1.45
C GLU A 166 -0.17 26.78 -0.03
N LEU A 167 -0.74 26.05 0.94
CA LEU A 167 -0.78 26.46 2.34
C LEU A 167 0.63 26.52 2.97
N GLU A 168 1.53 25.62 2.59
CA GLU A 168 2.92 25.61 3.08
C GLU A 168 3.69 26.90 2.76
N LYS A 169 3.30 27.60 1.68
CA LYS A 169 3.92 28.88 1.27
C LYS A 169 3.55 30.05 2.19
N ILE A 170 2.56 29.89 3.08
CA ILE A 170 2.17 30.91 4.05
C ILE A 170 3.27 31.05 5.10
N LYS A 171 3.86 32.25 5.18
CA LYS A 171 4.96 32.54 6.13
C LYS A 171 4.52 32.58 7.59
N ASP A 172 3.31 33.04 7.86
CA ASP A 172 2.76 33.07 9.22
C ASP A 172 2.31 31.67 9.62
N GLU A 173 3.05 31.08 10.57
CA GLU A 173 2.82 29.72 11.04
C GLU A 173 1.43 29.54 11.67
N LYS A 174 0.92 30.53 12.40
CA LYS A 174 -0.38 30.42 13.06
C LYS A 174 -1.50 30.38 12.01
N ILE A 175 -1.42 31.26 11.01
CA ILE A 175 -2.39 31.30 9.91
C ILE A 175 -2.28 30.03 9.06
N ARG A 176 -1.06 29.58 8.77
CA ARG A 176 -0.82 28.34 8.02
C ARG A 176 -1.44 27.14 8.73
N ASN A 177 -1.13 26.94 10.00
CA ASN A 177 -1.61 25.81 10.79
C ASN A 177 -3.14 25.85 10.93
N GLN A 178 -3.73 27.03 11.11
CA GLN A 178 -5.19 27.18 11.13
C GLN A 178 -5.82 26.74 9.80
N LYS A 179 -5.31 27.22 8.66
CA LYS A 179 -5.85 26.86 7.35
C LYS A 179 -5.63 25.38 7.00
N MET A 180 -4.50 24.80 7.40
CA MET A 180 -4.25 23.38 7.25
C MET A 180 -5.26 22.54 8.04
N GLU A 181 -5.57 22.97 9.27
CA GLU A 181 -6.58 22.30 10.08
C GLU A 181 -7.99 22.44 9.49
N GLU A 182 -8.35 23.63 9.00
CA GLU A 182 -9.62 23.86 8.29
C GLU A 182 -9.75 22.94 7.07
N LEU A 183 -8.68 22.82 6.28
CA LEU A 183 -8.63 21.91 5.13
C LEU A 183 -8.73 20.44 5.56
N ARG A 184 -7.99 20.04 6.59
CA ARG A 184 -8.04 18.67 7.15
C ARG A 184 -9.44 18.31 7.65
N ILE A 185 -10.12 19.24 8.32
CA ILE A 185 -11.49 19.04 8.79
C ILE A 185 -12.45 18.91 7.62
N LYS A 186 -12.27 19.71 6.56
CA LYS A 186 -13.17 19.73 5.40
C LYS A 186 -12.98 18.53 4.47
N GLU A 187 -11.72 18.15 4.19
CA GLU A 187 -11.36 17.26 3.09
C GLU A 187 -10.63 15.97 3.53
N GLY A 188 -10.26 15.87 4.81
CA GLY A 188 -9.65 14.67 5.37
C GLY A 188 -10.67 13.58 5.72
N SER A 189 -10.19 12.35 5.86
CA SER A 189 -11.03 11.22 6.23
C SER A 189 -11.59 11.33 7.65
N LYS A 190 -12.80 10.81 7.81
CA LYS A 190 -13.55 10.75 9.07
C LYS A 190 -13.64 9.31 9.51
N ARG A 191 -13.13 9.01 10.70
CA ARG A 191 -13.28 7.68 11.28
C ARG A 191 -14.77 7.41 11.50
N ARG A 192 -15.24 6.22 11.10
CA ARG A 192 -16.61 5.74 11.31
C ARG A 192 -16.66 4.63 12.35
N VAL A 193 -15.69 3.73 12.29
CA VAL A 193 -15.59 2.56 13.18
C VAL A 193 -14.13 2.31 13.55
N PHE A 194 -13.91 1.96 14.82
CA PHE A 194 -12.70 1.29 15.26
C PHE A 194 -13.06 0.06 16.10
N ILE A 195 -12.44 -1.07 15.80
CA ILE A 195 -12.58 -2.32 16.56
C ILE A 195 -11.18 -2.80 16.94
N GLY A 196 -10.87 -2.81 18.24
CA GLY A 196 -9.58 -3.30 18.71
C GLY A 196 -9.11 -2.63 19.99
N ARG A 197 -7.79 -2.70 20.21
CA ARG A 197 -7.10 -2.10 21.36
C ARG A 197 -6.58 -0.71 21.02
N THR A 198 -6.98 0.28 21.81
CA THR A 198 -6.49 1.66 21.73
C THR A 198 -5.13 1.81 22.45
N LYS A 199 -4.47 2.94 22.20
CA LYS A 199 -3.24 3.36 22.90
C LYS A 199 -3.43 3.52 24.41
N SER A 200 -4.67 3.78 24.85
CA SER A 200 -5.04 3.86 26.27
C SER A 200 -5.44 2.51 26.87
N ASN A 201 -5.06 1.39 26.23
CA ASN A 201 -5.37 0.02 26.66
C ASN A 201 -6.87 -0.33 26.76
N ASN A 202 -7.75 0.46 26.15
CA ASN A 202 -9.15 0.10 26.02
C ASN A 202 -9.32 -0.88 24.85
N SER A 203 -10.07 -1.96 25.05
CA SER A 203 -10.35 -2.95 24.01
C SER A 203 -11.84 -3.01 23.72
N GLY A 204 -12.25 -2.75 22.48
CA GLY A 204 -13.67 -2.73 22.16
C GLY A 204 -14.02 -2.18 20.79
N VAL A 205 -15.27 -1.74 20.66
CA VAL A 205 -15.89 -1.14 19.47
C VAL A 205 -16.20 0.32 19.74
N PHE A 206 -15.77 1.19 18.84
CA PHE A 206 -15.92 2.63 18.95
C PHE A 206 -16.57 3.15 17.66
N LEU A 207 -17.70 3.84 17.81
CA LEU A 207 -18.54 4.31 16.72
C LEU A 207 -18.55 5.83 16.68
N TYR A 208 -18.50 6.37 15.46
CA TYR A 208 -18.31 7.79 15.22
C TYR A 208 -19.37 8.34 14.24
N ASP A 209 -19.74 9.61 14.41
CA ASP A 209 -20.63 10.31 13.47
C ASP A 209 -19.95 10.62 12.14
N LYS A 210 -20.67 11.31 11.24
CA LYS A 210 -20.16 11.66 9.90
C LYS A 210 -19.03 12.69 9.94
N GLU A 211 -18.91 13.44 11.03
CA GLU A 211 -17.83 14.40 11.30
C GLU A 211 -16.61 13.74 11.97
N GLY A 212 -16.72 12.47 12.36
CA GLY A 212 -15.67 11.71 13.03
C GLY A 212 -15.63 11.91 14.55
N ASN A 213 -16.70 12.43 15.16
CA ASN A 213 -16.82 12.54 16.62
C ASN A 213 -17.32 11.21 17.21
N PRO A 214 -16.72 10.72 18.31
CA PRO A 214 -17.21 9.51 18.97
C PRO A 214 -18.64 9.71 19.47
N LYS A 215 -19.53 8.74 19.22
CA LYS A 215 -20.92 8.75 19.69
C LYS A 215 -21.27 7.57 20.59
N MET A 216 -20.62 6.43 20.39
CA MET A 216 -20.82 5.24 21.21
C MET A 216 -19.53 4.45 21.36
N LYS A 217 -19.33 3.88 22.55
CA LYS A 217 -18.20 3.00 22.87
C LYS A 217 -18.72 1.80 23.63
N ILE A 218 -18.32 0.61 23.22
CA ILE A 218 -18.54 -0.65 23.94
C ILE A 218 -17.17 -1.28 24.13
N TYR A 219 -16.64 -1.24 25.35
CA TYR A 219 -15.24 -1.58 25.57
C TYR A 219 -14.97 -2.10 26.99
N VAL A 220 -13.84 -2.76 27.14
CA VAL A 220 -13.21 -3.06 28.43
C VAL A 220 -12.08 -2.07 28.63
N ASP A 221 -12.07 -1.38 29.78
CA ASP A 221 -11.01 -0.43 30.10
C ASP A 221 -9.71 -1.09 30.54
N GLU A 222 -8.66 -0.28 30.75
CA GLU A 222 -7.34 -0.77 31.18
C GLU A 222 -7.37 -1.54 32.52
N LYS A 223 -8.41 -1.38 33.33
CA LYS A 223 -8.60 -2.04 34.62
C LYS A 223 -9.46 -3.30 34.52
N GLY A 224 -9.92 -3.66 33.32
CA GLY A 224 -10.78 -4.82 33.09
C GLY A 224 -12.27 -4.56 33.29
N ASN A 225 -12.70 -3.31 33.48
CA ASN A 225 -14.12 -3.02 33.71
C ASN A 225 -14.86 -2.89 32.37
N PRO A 226 -16.01 -3.57 32.20
CA PRO A 226 -16.84 -3.40 31.01
C PRO A 226 -17.54 -2.03 31.04
N LYS A 227 -17.65 -1.40 29.88
CA LYS A 227 -18.28 -0.09 29.69
C LYS A 227 -19.12 -0.04 28.43
N ILE A 228 -20.29 0.60 28.54
CA ILE A 228 -21.14 1.00 27.41
C ILE A 228 -21.42 2.49 27.59
N GLU A 229 -20.83 3.32 26.74
CA GLU A 229 -20.91 4.77 26.82
C GLU A 229 -21.54 5.37 25.56
N THR A 230 -22.44 6.34 25.71
CA THR A 230 -22.83 7.25 24.63
C THR A 230 -22.31 8.65 24.90
N LEU A 231 -21.97 9.40 23.84
CA LEU A 231 -21.45 10.76 23.94
C LEU A 231 -22.40 11.74 23.25
N ASP A 232 -22.66 12.87 23.91
CA ASP A 232 -23.41 13.98 23.32
C ASP A 232 -22.52 14.85 22.40
N GLU A 233 -23.09 15.91 21.84
CA GLU A 233 -22.35 16.86 20.98
C GLU A 233 -21.28 17.66 21.71
N LYS A 234 -21.37 17.78 23.03
CA LYS A 234 -20.39 18.48 23.88
C LYS A 234 -19.29 17.54 24.39
N GLY A 235 -19.38 16.24 24.09
CA GLY A 235 -18.48 15.21 24.55
C GLY A 235 -18.78 14.68 25.96
N ASN A 236 -19.91 15.05 26.57
CA ASN A 236 -20.33 14.45 27.83
C ASN A 236 -20.74 13.01 27.57
N PHE A 237 -20.25 12.09 28.40
CA PHE A 237 -20.57 10.67 28.28
C PHE A 237 -21.58 10.22 29.34
N LYS A 238 -22.44 9.28 28.95
CA LYS A 238 -23.31 8.54 29.87
C LYS A 238 -22.92 7.06 29.82
N ASN A 239 -22.50 6.49 30.95
CA ASN A 239 -22.28 5.06 31.09
C ASN A 239 -23.62 4.36 31.41
N PHE A 240 -23.90 3.26 30.73
CA PHE A 240 -25.12 2.46 30.89
C PHE A 240 -24.93 1.21 31.75
N LEU A 241 -23.68 0.87 32.09
CA LEU A 241 -23.39 -0.22 33.02
C LEU A 241 -23.24 0.35 34.43
N GLU A 242 -24.09 -0.12 35.34
CA GLU A 242 -23.88 0.09 36.78
C GLU A 242 -22.72 -0.82 37.22
N THR A 243 -21.69 -0.22 37.80
CA THR A 243 -20.66 -0.98 38.54
C THR A 243 -21.34 -1.62 39.75
N LYS A 244 -21.42 -2.96 39.75
CA LYS A 244 -21.78 -3.74 40.94
C LYS A 244 -20.68 -3.68 41.99
#